data_AF-A0A351SF24-F1
#
_entry.id   AF-A0A351SF24-F1
#
_cell.length_a   1.000
_cell.length_b   1.000
_cell.length_c   1.000
_cell.angle_alpha   90.00
_cell.angle_beta   90.00
_cell.angle_gamma   90.00
#
_symmetry.space_group_name_H-M   'P 1'
#
loop_
_entity.id
_entity.type
_entity.pdbx_description
1 polymer ?
#
loop_
_entity_poly.entity_id
_entity_poly.type
_entity_poly.pdbx_seq_one_letter_code
_entity_poly.pdbx_strand_id
1 'polypeptide(L)'
;MKNQNSTGESFLPNFCSRDVLLLILIVSELVAVMLTLSTSDTWKEVKTQFFTFTIFILWISLTNLFLLCSLRPFINQFSNLVVSVLTFLVIQLVTAFFTAVFYYLAQLTDIAIEWEANWLLKNILRNVGVSMIATAIALRYWYVLKQWQLNVQAEARSRVVALQARIRPHFLFNSMNSIASLTRSDPEKAEEAVEDLA
;
A
#
# COMPACT_ATOMS: atom_id res chain seq x y z
N MET A 1 -32.58 -3.59 4.36
CA MET A 1 -31.75 -3.84 5.56
C MET A 1 -30.73 -4.93 5.23
N LYS A 2 -29.44 -4.71 5.56
CA LYS A 2 -28.26 -5.61 5.42
C LYS A 2 -27.85 -5.92 3.97
N ASN A 3 -26.61 -5.71 3.50
CA ASN A 3 -25.31 -5.76 4.16
C ASN A 3 -24.44 -4.52 3.86
N GLN A 4 -24.14 -3.73 4.89
CA GLN A 4 -22.86 -3.03 4.97
C GLN A 4 -21.80 -4.07 5.31
N ASN A 5 -21.29 -4.78 4.31
CA ASN A 5 -19.98 -5.40 4.47
C ASN A 5 -18.98 -4.25 4.42
N SER A 6 -18.48 -3.88 5.61
CA SER A 6 -17.19 -3.24 5.78
C SER A 6 -16.14 -4.13 5.09
N THR A 7 -15.97 -3.97 3.78
CA THR A 7 -14.82 -4.53 3.08
C THR A 7 -13.62 -3.83 3.67
N GLY A 8 -12.90 -4.54 4.53
CA GLY A 8 -11.63 -4.07 5.08
C GLY A 8 -10.80 -3.55 3.93
N GLU A 9 -10.55 -2.24 3.94
CA GLU A 9 -9.68 -1.60 2.96
C GLU A 9 -8.35 -2.34 2.96
N SER A 10 -8.09 -3.13 1.90
CA SER A 10 -6.89 -3.95 1.75
C SER A 10 -5.65 -3.15 2.10
N PHE A 11 -4.79 -3.76 2.91
CA PHE A 11 -3.50 -3.20 3.32
C PHE A 11 -2.59 -2.82 2.13
N LEU A 12 -2.70 -3.56 1.03
CA LEU A 12 -1.97 -3.30 -0.21
C LEU A 12 -2.84 -2.49 -1.19
N PRO A 13 -2.30 -1.41 -1.80
CA PRO A 13 -2.90 -0.79 -2.95
C PRO A 13 -3.24 -1.74 -4.06
N ASN A 14 -4.19 -1.29 -4.87
CA ASN A 14 -4.60 -2.01 -6.05
C ASN A 14 -3.44 -1.98 -7.06
N PHE A 15 -2.64 -3.05 -7.09
CA PHE A 15 -1.55 -3.23 -8.05
C PHE A 15 -2.01 -3.09 -9.51
N CYS A 16 -3.31 -3.23 -9.78
CA CYS A 16 -3.87 -3.08 -11.13
C CYS A 16 -4.33 -1.66 -11.44
N SER A 17 -4.12 -0.69 -10.54
CA SER A 17 -4.42 0.71 -10.83
C SER A 17 -3.33 1.33 -11.70
N ARG A 18 -3.73 2.29 -12.53
CA ARG A 18 -2.81 3.04 -13.40
C ARG A 18 -1.80 3.84 -12.59
N ASP A 19 -2.19 4.34 -11.42
CA ASP A 19 -1.33 5.13 -10.54
C ASP A 19 -0.18 4.30 -9.98
N VAL A 20 -0.46 3.05 -9.56
CA VAL A 20 0.58 2.13 -9.04
C VAL A 20 1.50 1.67 -10.17
N LEU A 21 0.96 1.43 -11.37
CA LEU A 21 1.77 1.14 -12.56
C LEU A 21 2.76 2.28 -12.84
N LEU A 22 2.29 3.54 -12.91
CA LEU A 22 3.15 4.70 -13.16
C LEU A 22 4.20 4.89 -12.07
N LEU A 23 3.81 4.73 -10.79
CA LEU A 23 4.74 4.80 -9.67
C LEU A 23 5.85 3.75 -9.79
N ILE A 24 5.49 2.50 -10.08
CA ILE A 24 6.47 1.41 -10.21
C ILE A 24 7.40 1.64 -11.39
N LEU A 25 6.88 2.10 -12.54
CA LEU A 25 7.70 2.44 -13.71
C LEU A 25 8.74 3.53 -13.39
N ILE A 26 8.33 4.59 -12.68
CA ILE A 26 9.24 5.65 -12.25
C ILE A 26 10.29 5.11 -11.29
N VAL A 27 9.89 4.33 -10.28
CA VAL A 27 10.82 3.75 -9.30
C VAL A 27 11.80 2.78 -9.97
N SER A 28 11.34 1.94 -10.91
CA SER A 28 12.22 1.04 -11.66
C SER A 28 13.26 1.80 -12.47
N GLU A 29 12.88 2.90 -13.12
CA GLU A 29 13.81 3.72 -13.90
C GLU A 29 14.86 4.38 -13.00
N LEU A 30 14.43 4.90 -11.83
CA LEU A 30 15.36 5.46 -10.86
C LEU A 30 16.38 4.42 -10.35
N VAL A 31 15.95 3.18 -10.13
CA VAL A 31 16.84 2.08 -9.77
C VAL A 31 17.79 1.74 -10.92
N ALA A 32 17.31 1.72 -12.17
CA ALA A 32 18.15 1.49 -13.35
C ALA A 32 19.24 2.56 -13.50
N VAL A 33 18.88 3.84 -13.33
CA VAL A 33 19.82 4.97 -13.33
C VAL A 33 20.84 4.81 -12.21
N MET A 34 20.39 4.50 -10.99
CA MET A 34 21.28 4.32 -9.83
C MET A 34 22.30 3.21 -10.06
N LEU A 35 21.87 2.06 -10.60
CA LEU A 35 22.76 0.95 -10.91
C LEU A 35 23.74 1.31 -12.02
N THR A 36 23.28 1.96 -13.08
CA THR A 36 24.15 2.40 -14.20
C THR A 36 25.25 3.33 -13.72
N LEU A 37 24.91 4.34 -12.91
CA LEU A 37 25.88 5.28 -12.35
C LEU A 37 26.86 4.62 -11.38
N SER A 38 26.45 3.52 -10.74
CA SER A 38 27.32 2.76 -9.84
C SER A 38 28.31 1.85 -10.57
N THR A 39 28.08 1.52 -11.84
CA THR A 39 28.84 0.49 -12.57
C THR A 39 29.52 0.96 -13.86
N SER A 40 29.32 2.21 -14.28
CA SER A 40 29.89 2.75 -15.51
C SER A 40 30.93 3.83 -15.21
N ASP A 41 32.13 3.68 -15.78
CA ASP A 41 33.19 4.69 -15.68
C ASP A 41 33.24 5.59 -16.93
N THR A 42 32.74 5.10 -18.07
CA THR A 42 32.76 5.81 -19.36
C THR A 42 31.36 6.13 -19.91
N TRP A 43 31.23 7.21 -20.68
CA TRP A 43 29.97 7.59 -21.34
C TRP A 43 29.41 6.53 -22.30
N LYS A 44 30.26 5.67 -22.87
CA LYS A 44 29.83 4.56 -23.72
C LYS A 44 29.21 3.44 -22.89
N GLU A 45 29.83 3.07 -21.78
CA GLU A 45 29.29 2.10 -20.82
C GLU A 45 27.98 2.58 -20.22
N VAL A 46 27.88 3.86 -19.84
CA VAL A 46 26.64 4.45 -19.30
C VAL A 46 25.48 4.18 -20.24
N LYS A 47 25.64 4.45 -21.54
CA LYS A 47 24.57 4.22 -22.52
C LYS A 47 24.19 2.74 -22.59
N THR A 48 25.17 1.85 -22.80
CA THR A 48 24.91 0.42 -22.98
C THR A 48 24.33 -0.24 -21.73
N GLN A 49 24.88 0.06 -20.55
CA GLN A 49 24.42 -0.48 -19.28
C GLN A 49 23.05 0.07 -18.90
N PHE A 50 22.77 1.36 -19.15
CA PHE A 50 21.46 1.96 -18.91
C PHE A 50 20.36 1.22 -19.66
N PHE A 51 20.47 1.06 -20.97
CA PHE A 51 19.48 0.32 -21.76
C PHE A 51 19.29 -1.11 -21.27
N THR A 52 20.38 -1.77 -20.88
CA THR A 52 20.35 -3.14 -20.37
C THR A 52 19.64 -3.25 -19.02
N PHE A 53 19.92 -2.34 -18.08
CA PHE A 53 19.25 -2.35 -16.78
C PHE A 53 17.80 -1.91 -16.89
N THR A 54 17.48 -0.89 -17.70
CA THR A 54 16.12 -0.41 -17.91
C THR A 54 15.24 -1.52 -18.48
N ILE A 55 15.66 -2.18 -19.57
CA ILE A 55 14.85 -3.27 -20.15
C ILE A 55 14.65 -4.42 -19.16
N PHE A 56 15.70 -4.79 -18.42
CA PHE A 56 15.64 -5.89 -17.45
C PHE A 56 14.72 -5.58 -16.27
N ILE A 57 14.89 -4.42 -15.63
CA ILE A 57 14.12 -4.04 -14.44
C ILE A 57 12.65 -3.79 -14.80
N LEU A 58 12.38 -3.13 -15.93
CA LEU A 58 11.00 -2.91 -16.39
C LEU A 58 10.29 -4.24 -16.66
N TRP A 59 10.96 -5.19 -17.31
CA TRP A 59 10.37 -6.49 -17.61
C TRP A 59 10.00 -7.28 -16.35
N ILE A 60 10.88 -7.27 -15.35
CA ILE A 60 10.62 -7.88 -14.04
C ILE A 60 9.46 -7.17 -13.33
N SER A 61 9.47 -5.84 -13.33
CA SER A 61 8.46 -5.02 -12.64
C SER A 61 7.06 -5.21 -13.22
N LEU A 62 6.95 -5.24 -14.56
CA LEU A 62 5.70 -5.49 -15.26
C LEU A 62 5.20 -6.92 -15.04
N THR A 63 6.09 -7.91 -15.02
CA THR A 63 5.72 -9.30 -14.74
C THR A 63 5.21 -9.46 -13.30
N ASN A 64 5.88 -8.81 -12.33
CA ASN A 64 5.42 -8.78 -10.94
C ASN A 64 4.04 -8.13 -10.81
N LEU A 65 3.82 -6.99 -11.47
CA LEU A 65 2.53 -6.32 -11.52
C LEU A 65 1.43 -7.23 -12.06
N PHE A 66 1.69 -7.90 -13.20
CA PHE A 66 0.74 -8.82 -13.83
C PHE A 66 0.44 -10.03 -12.93
N LEU A 67 1.46 -10.65 -12.34
CA LEU A 67 1.31 -11.80 -11.45
C LEU A 67 0.54 -11.43 -10.17
N LEU A 68 0.90 -10.33 -9.51
CA LEU A 68 0.21 -9.86 -8.30
C LEU A 68 -1.24 -9.47 -8.60
N CYS A 69 -1.50 -8.88 -9.77
CA CYS A 69 -2.87 -8.64 -10.23
C CYS A 69 -3.67 -9.92 -10.43
N SER A 70 -3.08 -10.91 -11.06
CA SER A 70 -3.75 -12.20 -11.35
C SER A 70 -3.97 -13.03 -10.08
N LEU A 71 -3.06 -12.94 -9.11
CA LEU A 71 -3.15 -13.63 -7.82
C LEU A 71 -3.98 -12.88 -6.78
N ARG A 72 -4.35 -11.62 -7.04
CA ARG A 72 -5.17 -10.78 -6.15
C ARG A 72 -6.44 -11.45 -5.59
N PRO A 73 -7.31 -12.11 -6.38
CA PRO A 73 -8.53 -12.73 -5.84
C PRO A 73 -8.23 -13.87 -4.86
N PHE A 74 -7.07 -14.52 -4.99
CA PHE A 74 -6.62 -15.57 -4.07
C PHE A 74 -5.96 -14.97 -2.82
N ILE A 75 -5.07 -14.00 -3.01
CA ILE A 75 -4.31 -13.34 -1.93
C ILE A 75 -5.24 -12.59 -0.96
N ASN A 76 -6.30 -11.94 -1.45
CA ASN A 76 -7.22 -11.14 -0.64
C ASN A 76 -8.09 -11.94 0.35
N GLN A 77 -8.02 -13.28 0.35
CA GLN A 77 -8.73 -14.13 1.31
C GLN A 77 -7.97 -14.29 2.63
N PHE A 78 -6.69 -13.93 2.67
CA PHE A 78 -5.80 -14.11 3.82
C PHE A 78 -5.62 -12.82 4.64
N SER A 79 -5.00 -12.94 5.82
CA SER A 79 -4.70 -11.79 6.69
C SER A 79 -3.65 -10.86 6.09
N ASN A 80 -3.66 -9.58 6.48
CA ASN A 80 -2.75 -8.54 5.93
C ASN A 80 -1.25 -8.91 6.01
N LEU A 81 -0.85 -9.64 7.06
CA LEU A 81 0.54 -10.10 7.23
C LEU A 81 0.90 -11.17 6.20
N VAL A 82 0.03 -12.17 6.02
CA VAL A 82 0.21 -13.24 5.03
C VAL A 82 0.28 -12.65 3.62
N VAL A 83 -0.62 -11.71 3.32
CA VAL A 83 -0.65 -10.98 2.05
C VAL A 83 0.69 -10.27 1.78
N SER A 84 1.24 -9.57 2.77
CA SER A 84 2.52 -8.86 2.65
C SER A 84 3.69 -9.82 2.42
N VAL A 85 3.73 -10.94 3.15
CA VAL A 85 4.77 -11.96 3.01
C VAL A 85 4.67 -12.64 1.63
N LEU A 86 3.46 -12.98 1.17
CA LEU A 86 3.26 -13.57 -0.15
C LEU A 86 3.70 -12.62 -1.26
N THR A 87 3.32 -11.34 -1.21
CA THR A 87 3.77 -10.35 -2.19
C THR A 87 5.30 -10.23 -2.20
N PHE A 88 5.93 -10.18 -1.03
CA PHE A 88 7.39 -10.15 -0.92
C PHE A 88 8.02 -11.38 -1.57
N LEU A 89 7.54 -12.58 -1.24
CA LEU A 89 8.06 -13.84 -1.78
C LEU A 89 7.89 -13.94 -3.30
N VAL A 90 6.73 -13.57 -3.84
CA VAL A 90 6.48 -13.57 -5.29
C VAL A 90 7.50 -12.68 -6.00
N ILE A 91 7.71 -11.45 -5.51
CA ILE A 91 8.67 -10.52 -6.11
C ILE A 91 10.09 -11.09 -6.09
N GLN A 92 10.53 -11.70 -4.99
CA GLN A 92 11.87 -12.30 -4.92
C GLN A 92 12.03 -13.50 -5.84
N LEU A 93 11.02 -14.38 -5.92
CA LEU A 93 11.06 -15.55 -6.80
C LEU A 93 11.10 -15.14 -8.27
N VAL A 94 10.32 -14.13 -8.67
CA VAL A 94 10.32 -13.61 -10.03
C VAL A 94 11.67 -12.98 -10.37
N THR A 95 12.25 -12.16 -9.48
CA THR A 95 13.57 -11.55 -9.69
C THR A 95 14.68 -12.60 -9.82
N ALA A 96 14.66 -13.63 -8.96
CA ALA A 96 15.63 -14.72 -9.02
C ALA A 96 15.46 -15.55 -10.31
N PHE A 97 14.22 -15.86 -10.68
CA PHE A 97 13.89 -16.59 -11.91
C PHE A 97 14.39 -15.85 -13.16
N PHE A 98 14.06 -14.57 -13.32
CA PHE A 98 14.52 -13.80 -14.49
C PHE A 98 16.03 -13.59 -14.51
N THR A 99 16.69 -13.48 -13.36
CA THR A 99 18.16 -13.44 -13.30
C THR A 99 18.77 -14.76 -13.79
N ALA A 100 18.20 -15.90 -13.41
CA ALA A 100 18.64 -17.21 -13.89
C ALA A 100 18.34 -17.42 -15.38
N VAL A 101 17.17 -17.03 -15.85
CA VAL A 101 16.82 -17.11 -17.28
C VAL A 101 17.76 -16.25 -18.11
N PHE A 102 18.07 -15.04 -17.67
CA PHE A 102 19.04 -14.17 -18.35
C PHE A 102 20.43 -14.84 -18.45
N TYR A 103 20.90 -15.48 -17.37
CA TYR A 103 22.16 -16.24 -17.38
C TYR A 103 22.16 -17.36 -18.43
N TYR A 104 21.16 -18.24 -18.41
CA TYR A 104 21.10 -19.38 -19.33
C TYR A 104 20.91 -18.94 -20.78
N LEU A 105 20.11 -17.90 -21.04
CA LEU A 105 19.95 -17.35 -22.39
C LEU A 105 21.26 -16.75 -22.91
N ALA A 106 21.96 -15.96 -22.09
CA ALA A 106 23.22 -15.36 -22.47
C ALA A 106 24.30 -16.42 -22.78
N GLN A 107 24.30 -17.55 -22.05
CA GLN A 107 25.18 -18.69 -22.31
C GLN A 107 24.88 -19.40 -23.64
N LEU A 108 23.61 -19.50 -24.04
CA LEU A 108 23.20 -20.10 -25.32
C LEU A 108 23.55 -19.23 -26.53
N THR A 109 23.55 -17.91 -26.38
CA THR A 109 23.78 -16.96 -27.46
C THR A 109 25.25 -16.62 -27.71
N ASP A 110 26.19 -17.25 -26.97
CA ASP A 110 27.64 -17.00 -27.03
C ASP A 110 28.00 -15.50 -26.93
N ILE A 111 27.19 -14.76 -26.16
CA ILE A 111 27.52 -13.37 -25.84
C ILE A 111 28.74 -13.44 -24.93
N ALA A 112 29.83 -12.79 -25.35
CA ALA A 112 31.12 -12.78 -24.67
C ALA A 112 31.04 -12.08 -23.30
N ILE A 113 30.44 -12.76 -22.33
CA ILE A 113 30.47 -12.43 -20.91
C ILE A 113 31.56 -13.32 -20.31
N GLU A 114 32.52 -12.72 -19.62
CA GLU A 114 33.48 -13.52 -18.83
C GLU A 114 32.70 -14.28 -17.75
N TRP A 115 32.52 -15.58 -17.99
CA TRP A 115 31.78 -16.46 -17.10
C TRP A 115 32.62 -16.76 -15.86
N GLU A 116 32.67 -15.82 -14.91
CA GLU A 116 33.16 -16.11 -13.56
C GLU A 116 32.41 -17.35 -13.03
N ALA A 117 33.12 -18.29 -12.40
CA ALA A 117 32.55 -19.55 -11.88
C ALA A 117 31.35 -19.36 -10.93
N ASN A 118 31.19 -18.16 -10.36
CA ASN A 118 30.12 -17.79 -9.42
C ASN A 118 29.20 -16.67 -9.95
N TRP A 119 29.21 -16.37 -11.25
CA TRP A 119 28.44 -15.27 -11.83
C TRP A 119 26.95 -15.33 -11.45
N LEU A 120 26.35 -16.52 -11.56
CA LEU A 120 24.92 -16.73 -11.27
C LEU A 120 24.60 -16.43 -9.81
N LEU A 121 25.37 -17.01 -8.88
CA LEU A 121 25.15 -16.81 -7.44
C LEU A 121 25.36 -15.34 -7.03
N LYS A 122 26.43 -14.70 -7.52
CA LYS A 122 26.77 -13.30 -7.24
C LYS A 122 25.69 -12.35 -7.74
N ASN A 123 25.18 -12.54 -8.96
CA ASN A 123 24.14 -11.69 -9.53
C ASN A 123 22.76 -11.96 -8.95
N ILE A 124 22.42 -13.22 -8.60
CA ILE A 124 21.19 -13.51 -7.86
C ILE A 124 21.22 -12.81 -6.50
N LEU A 125 22.29 -12.96 -5.73
CA LEU A 125 22.43 -12.30 -4.42
C LEU A 125 22.29 -10.79 -4.53
N ARG A 126 22.96 -10.17 -5.51
CA ARG A 126 22.89 -8.73 -5.76
C ARG A 126 21.49 -8.29 -6.16
N ASN A 127 20.87 -8.92 -7.17
CA ASN A 127 19.56 -8.52 -7.69
C ASN A 127 18.44 -8.76 -6.68
N VAL A 128 18.45 -9.92 -6.02
CA VAL A 128 17.51 -10.22 -4.92
C VAL A 128 17.75 -9.27 -3.74
N GLY A 129 19.00 -8.93 -3.42
CA GLY A 129 19.31 -7.95 -2.39
C GLY A 129 18.72 -6.56 -2.68
N VAL A 130 18.91 -6.05 -3.90
CA VAL A 130 18.32 -4.76 -4.34
C VAL A 130 16.79 -4.82 -4.33
N SER A 131 16.21 -5.88 -4.89
CA SER A 131 14.76 -6.12 -4.93
C SER A 131 14.17 -6.24 -3.52
N MET A 132 14.88 -6.89 -2.58
CA MET A 132 14.49 -7.03 -1.19
C MET A 132 14.41 -5.68 -0.50
N ILE A 133 15.42 -4.83 -0.65
CA ILE A 133 15.43 -3.48 -0.09
C ILE A 133 14.28 -2.65 -0.68
N ALA A 134 14.14 -2.64 -2.00
CA ALA A 134 13.08 -1.89 -2.68
C ALA A 134 11.67 -2.33 -2.23
N THR A 135 11.43 -3.65 -2.17
CA THR A 135 10.14 -4.20 -1.75
C THR A 135 9.87 -3.93 -0.27
N ALA A 136 10.88 -4.04 0.60
CA ALA A 136 10.73 -3.73 2.03
C ALA A 136 10.36 -2.26 2.26
N ILE A 137 11.03 -1.33 1.56
CA ILE A 137 10.71 0.10 1.62
C ILE A 137 9.29 0.36 1.11
N ALA A 138 8.90 -0.25 -0.02
CA ALA A 138 7.56 -0.10 -0.57
C ALA A 138 6.46 -0.61 0.39
N LEU A 139 6.63 -1.81 0.96
CA LEU A 139 5.71 -2.37 1.95
C LEU A 139 5.64 -1.50 3.22
N ARG A 140 6.78 -1.00 3.70
CA ARG A 140 6.83 -0.09 4.85
C ARG A 140 6.12 1.23 4.57
N TYR A 141 6.33 1.81 3.40
CA TYR A 141 5.66 3.03 2.97
C TYR A 141 4.14 2.84 2.93
N TRP A 142 3.66 1.74 2.33
CA TRP A 142 2.23 1.42 2.28
C TRP A 142 1.65 1.16 3.68
N TYR A 143 2.41 0.49 4.56
CA TYR A 143 2.02 0.33 5.96
C TYR A 143 1.78 1.66 6.66
N VAL A 144 2.73 2.60 6.53
CA VAL A 144 2.63 3.92 7.16
C VAL A 144 1.46 4.71 6.58
N LEU A 145 1.32 4.71 5.25
CA LEU A 145 0.23 5.41 4.57
C LEU A 145 -1.13 4.91 5.06
N LYS A 146 -1.28 3.60 5.22
CA LYS A 146 -2.50 2.99 5.73
C LYS A 146 -2.79 3.38 7.18
N GLN A 147 -1.79 3.27 8.06
CA GLN A 147 -1.91 3.70 9.46
C GLN A 147 -2.31 5.16 9.57
N TRP A 148 -1.72 6.02 8.73
CA TRP A 148 -2.06 7.44 8.69
C TRP A 148 -3.52 7.67 8.28
N GLN A 149 -4.01 6.99 7.23
CA GLN A 149 -5.41 7.08 6.83
C GLN A 149 -6.39 6.66 7.94
N LEU A 150 -6.08 5.56 8.64
CA LEU A 150 -6.90 5.08 9.76
C LEU A 150 -6.95 6.12 10.90
N ASN A 151 -5.81 6.72 11.23
CA ASN A 151 -5.72 7.76 12.26
C ASN A 151 -6.52 9.02 11.88
N VAL A 152 -6.39 9.49 10.64
CA VAL A 152 -7.15 10.65 10.13
C VAL A 152 -8.66 10.38 10.16
N GLN A 153 -9.10 9.18 9.76
CA GLN A 153 -10.51 8.81 9.84
C GLN A 153 -11.02 8.75 11.28
N ALA A 154 -10.22 8.22 12.21
CA ALA A 154 -10.57 8.18 13.62
C ALA A 154 -10.70 9.58 14.22
N GLU A 155 -9.77 10.48 13.87
CA GLU A 155 -9.80 11.89 14.30
C GLU A 155 -11.00 12.65 13.70
N ALA A 156 -11.28 12.45 12.42
CA ALA A 156 -12.45 13.06 11.79
C ALA A 156 -13.76 12.62 12.48
N ARG A 157 -13.88 11.34 12.83
CA ARG A 157 -15.05 10.81 13.56
C ARG A 157 -15.18 11.42 14.96
N SER A 158 -14.08 11.54 15.71
CA SER A 158 -14.13 12.13 17.06
C SER A 158 -14.52 13.61 17.02
N ARG A 159 -14.02 14.37 16.04
CA ARG A 159 -14.40 15.78 15.82
C ARG A 159 -15.89 15.93 15.51
N VAL A 160 -16.47 15.05 14.68
CA VAL A 160 -17.91 15.06 14.37
C VAL A 160 -18.74 14.81 15.63
N VAL A 161 -18.36 13.82 16.46
CA VAL A 161 -19.06 13.52 17.72
C VAL A 161 -19.00 14.73 18.66
N ALA A 162 -17.84 15.38 18.80
CA ALA A 162 -17.69 16.58 19.63
C ALA A 162 -18.55 17.76 19.13
N LEU A 163 -18.65 17.96 17.81
CA LEU A 163 -19.52 18.98 17.22
C LEU A 163 -21.01 18.66 17.41
N GLN A 164 -21.40 17.39 17.26
CA GLN A 164 -22.78 16.96 17.52
C GLN A 164 -23.18 17.16 18.99
N ALA A 165 -22.28 16.89 19.93
CA ALA A 165 -22.50 17.17 21.35
C ALA A 165 -22.75 18.67 21.61
N ARG A 166 -22.15 19.55 20.79
CA ARG A 166 -22.36 21.01 20.86
C ARG A 166 -23.64 21.49 20.15
N ILE A 167 -24.09 20.79 19.11
CA ILE A 167 -25.25 21.17 18.27
C ILE A 167 -26.56 20.57 18.79
N ARG A 168 -26.52 19.63 19.73
CA ARG A 168 -27.72 18.99 20.29
C ARG A 168 -28.08 19.49 21.70
N PRO A 169 -28.36 20.79 21.90
CA PRO A 169 -28.98 21.25 23.14
C PRO A 169 -30.49 20.96 23.14
N HIS A 170 -31.02 20.41 22.04
CA HIS A 170 -32.45 20.19 21.82
C HIS A 170 -33.08 19.27 22.86
N PHE A 171 -32.34 18.34 23.47
CA PHE A 171 -32.91 17.58 24.58
C PHE A 171 -33.25 18.52 25.74
N LEU A 172 -32.29 19.33 26.17
CA LEU A 172 -32.47 20.26 27.29
C LEU A 172 -33.48 21.37 26.96
N PHE A 173 -33.45 21.92 25.74
CA PHE A 173 -34.46 22.89 25.30
C PHE A 173 -35.85 22.28 25.09
N ASN A 174 -35.97 21.04 24.62
CA ASN A 174 -37.26 20.35 24.55
C ASN A 174 -37.82 20.08 25.94
N SER A 175 -36.97 19.61 26.86
CA SER A 175 -37.37 19.35 28.23
C SER A 175 -37.86 20.66 28.87
N MET A 176 -37.10 21.75 28.75
CA MET A 176 -37.52 23.06 29.25
C MET A 176 -38.80 23.59 28.59
N ASN A 177 -38.95 23.48 27.27
CA ASN A 177 -40.17 23.94 26.58
C ASN A 177 -41.40 23.09 26.96
N SER A 178 -41.22 21.78 27.14
CA SER A 178 -42.29 20.88 27.58
C SER A 178 -42.71 21.21 29.02
N ILE A 179 -41.75 21.38 29.93
CA ILE A 179 -41.98 21.86 31.30
C ILE A 179 -42.69 23.23 31.29
N ALA A 180 -42.22 24.17 30.47
CA ALA A 180 -42.83 25.49 30.33
C ALA A 180 -44.27 25.45 29.80
N SER A 181 -44.61 24.49 28.93
CA SER A 181 -46.00 24.28 28.49
C SER A 181 -46.89 23.65 29.58
N LEU A 182 -46.30 22.78 30.41
CA LEU A 182 -46.98 22.12 31.53
C LEU A 182 -47.26 23.09 32.68
N THR A 183 -46.39 24.08 32.95
CA THR A 183 -46.62 25.06 34.04
C THR A 183 -47.94 25.82 33.96
N ARG A 184 -48.53 25.99 32.76
CA ARG A 184 -49.86 26.61 32.58
C ARG A 184 -51.03 25.63 32.52
N SER A 185 -50.79 24.38 32.16
CA SER A 185 -51.84 23.39 31.86
C SER A 185 -51.97 22.32 32.95
N ASP A 186 -50.85 21.91 33.55
CA ASP A 186 -50.75 20.88 34.59
C ASP A 186 -49.50 21.14 35.46
N PRO A 187 -49.61 22.00 36.50
CA PRO A 187 -48.48 22.45 37.31
C PRO A 187 -47.80 21.33 38.10
N GLU A 188 -48.55 20.36 38.62
CA GLU A 188 -48.02 19.22 39.37
C GLU A 188 -47.07 18.38 38.49
N LYS A 189 -47.47 18.07 37.25
CA LYS A 189 -46.59 17.37 36.30
C LYS A 189 -45.38 18.19 35.86
N ALA A 190 -45.50 19.53 35.84
CA ALA A 190 -44.37 20.39 35.52
C ALA A 190 -43.30 20.34 36.61
N GLU A 191 -43.72 20.27 37.88
CA GLU A 191 -42.85 20.16 39.04
C GLU A 191 -42.16 18.78 39.09
N GLU A 192 -42.91 17.69 38.90
CA GLU A 192 -42.38 16.33 38.82
C GLU A 192 -41.34 16.20 37.68
N ALA A 193 -41.63 16.77 36.50
CA ALA A 193 -40.70 16.77 35.38
C ALA A 193 -39.43 17.61 35.61
N VAL A 194 -39.45 18.59 36.52
CA VAL A 194 -38.27 19.35 36.94
C VAL A 194 -37.46 18.55 37.94
N GLU A 195 -38.10 17.87 38.90
CA GLU A 195 -37.44 16.98 39.86
C GLU A 195 -36.74 15.82 39.15
N ASP A 196 -37.35 15.22 38.12
CA ASP A 196 -36.76 14.15 37.31
C ASP A 196 -35.55 14.61 36.46
N LEU A 197 -35.41 15.93 36.22
CA LEU A 197 -34.32 16.50 35.42
C LEU A 197 -33.12 16.97 36.27
N ALA A 198 -33.30 17.13 37.59
CA ALA A 198 -32.32 17.67 38.53
C ALA A 198 -31.44 16.58 39.16
#